data_AF-A0A814C4J8-F1
#
_entry.id   AF-A0A814C4J8-F1
#
_cell.length_a   1.000
_cell.length_b   1.000
_cell.length_c   1.000
_cell.angle_alpha   90.00
_cell.angle_beta   90.00
_cell.angle_gamma   90.00
#
_symmetry.space_group_name_H-M   'P 1'
#
loop_
_entity.id
_entity.type
_entity.pdbx_description
1 polymer ?
#
loop_
_entity_poly.entity_id
_entity_poly.type
_entity_poly.pdbx_seq_one_letter_code
_entity_poly.pdbx_strand_id
1 'polypeptide(L)'
;MHLYCTSLRPNKKATLEALPYDLVANIYAGMQQYDIHTGLKTPTHVGRPPWKVLFSKFKAEHKSTSVFLTGNTLLASQVKRCCDELGFAFRHEPGF
;
A
#
# COMPACT_ATOMS: atom_id res chain seq x y z
N MET A 1 0.28 -1.31 9.66
CA MET A 1 -0.73 -1.02 8.62
C MET A 1 -0.03 -0.22 7.52
N HIS A 2 -0.35 -0.46 6.24
CA HIS A 2 0.18 0.35 5.14
C HIS A 2 -0.97 0.67 4.19
N LEU A 3 -1.23 1.96 3.96
CA LEU A 3 -2.27 2.39 3.01
C LEU A 3 -1.62 2.80 1.70
N TYR A 4 -2.23 2.42 0.57
CA TYR A 4 -1.74 2.77 -0.77
C TYR A 4 -2.86 3.39 -1.60
N CYS A 5 -2.69 4.66 -2.01
CA CYS A 5 -3.57 5.35 -2.94
C CYS A 5 -3.05 5.20 -4.37
N THR A 6 -3.79 4.48 -5.22
CA THR A 6 -3.39 4.18 -6.61
C THR A 6 -4.05 5.07 -7.65
N SER A 7 -4.91 6.01 -7.26
CA SER A 7 -5.59 6.91 -8.18
C SER A 7 -4.68 8.05 -8.64
N LEU A 8 -4.73 8.38 -9.94
CA LEU A 8 -4.13 9.59 -10.50
C LEU A 8 -5.11 10.74 -10.29
N ARG A 9 -4.78 11.71 -9.42
CA ARG A 9 -5.60 12.93 -9.28
C ARG A 9 -5.09 13.99 -10.26
N PRO A 10 -5.91 14.48 -11.20
CA PRO A 10 -5.53 15.63 -12.02
C PRO A 10 -5.45 16.88 -11.16
N ASN A 11 -4.36 17.64 -11.30
CA ASN A 11 -4.14 18.90 -10.59
C ASN A 11 -5.08 19.98 -11.15
N LYS A 12 -6.29 20.10 -10.59
CA LYS A 12 -7.24 21.17 -10.92
C LYS A 12 -7.39 22.10 -9.70
N LYS A 13 -6.74 23.28 -9.81
CA LYS A 13 -6.66 24.43 -8.88
C LYS A 13 -5.79 24.20 -7.63
N ALA A 14 -4.95 25.18 -7.30
CA ALA A 14 -4.00 25.17 -6.18
C ALA A 14 -4.68 25.29 -4.80
N THR A 15 -5.42 24.27 -4.38
CA THR A 15 -5.79 24.04 -2.98
C THR A 15 -4.86 23.00 -2.36
N LEU A 16 -4.74 22.96 -1.03
CA LEU A 16 -3.91 21.96 -0.34
C LEU A 16 -4.32 20.51 -0.72
N GLU A 17 -5.60 20.32 -1.04
CA GLU A 17 -6.20 19.06 -1.51
C GLU A 17 -5.81 18.68 -2.95
N ALA A 18 -5.30 19.65 -3.72
CA ALA A 18 -4.85 19.48 -5.09
C ALA A 18 -3.33 19.38 -5.23
N LEU A 19 -2.61 19.56 -4.13
CA LEU A 19 -1.18 19.24 -4.09
C LEU A 19 -0.99 17.72 -4.31
N PRO A 20 0.10 17.31 -4.99
CA PRO A 20 0.45 15.91 -5.10
C PRO A 20 0.50 15.26 -3.71
N TYR A 21 -0.18 14.11 -3.57
CA TYR A 21 -0.36 13.47 -2.28
C TYR A 21 0.97 13.04 -1.64
N ASP A 22 1.97 12.74 -2.46
CA ASP A 22 3.34 12.46 -2.07
C ASP A 22 4.00 13.67 -1.39
N LEU A 23 3.80 14.87 -1.94
CA LEU A 23 4.30 16.11 -1.32
C LEU A 23 3.60 16.38 0.02
N VAL A 24 2.28 16.22 0.05
CA VAL A 24 1.48 16.33 1.28
C VAL A 24 2.01 15.34 2.32
N ALA A 25 2.07 14.04 2.00
CA ALA A 25 2.55 13.01 2.91
C ALA A 25 3.98 13.28 3.43
N ASN A 26 4.89 13.80 2.59
CA ASN A 26 6.27 14.11 2.97
C ASN A 26 6.37 15.31 3.91
N ILE A 27 5.61 16.38 3.66
CA ILE A 27 5.56 17.56 4.56
C ILE A 27 4.98 17.15 5.92
N TYR A 28 3.94 16.31 5.94
CA TYR A 28 3.29 15.89 7.17
C TYR A 28 4.09 14.89 7.99
N ALA A 29 4.82 13.96 7.36
CA ALA A 29 5.76 13.07 8.06
C ALA A 29 6.77 13.85 8.93
N GLY A 30 7.07 15.11 8.58
CA GLY A 30 7.91 16.01 9.36
C GLY A 30 7.20 16.88 10.39
N MET A 31 5.87 17.08 10.31
CA MET A 31 5.14 18.08 11.12
C MET A 31 4.16 17.50 12.16
N GLN A 32 3.47 16.38 11.87
CA GLN A 32 2.41 15.83 12.71
C GLN A 32 2.30 14.30 12.54
N GLN A 33 1.88 13.59 13.60
CA GLN A 33 1.84 12.12 13.67
C GLN A 33 0.62 11.47 12.95
N TYR A 34 -0.14 12.21 12.13
CA TYR A 34 -1.38 11.73 11.51
C TYR A 34 -1.51 12.21 10.05
N ASP A 35 -2.06 11.35 9.19
CA ASP A 35 -2.37 11.59 7.78
C ASP A 35 -3.63 12.47 7.65
N ILE A 36 -3.52 13.61 6.97
CA ILE A 36 -4.61 14.60 6.91
C ILE A 36 -5.83 14.16 6.10
N HIS A 37 -5.65 13.25 5.14
CA HIS A 37 -6.75 12.83 4.28
C HIS A 37 -7.60 11.75 4.93
N THR A 38 -6.99 10.97 5.82
CA THR A 38 -7.62 9.80 6.45
C THR A 38 -7.77 9.94 7.96
N GLY A 39 -7.08 10.89 8.60
CA GLY A 39 -7.02 11.04 10.06
C GLY A 39 -6.22 9.95 10.79
N LEU A 40 -5.55 9.06 10.06
CA LEU A 40 -4.88 7.88 10.61
C LEU A 40 -3.42 8.18 10.99
N LYS A 41 -2.89 7.53 12.03
CA LYS A 41 -1.44 7.59 12.35
C LYS A 41 -0.55 6.99 11.27
N THR A 42 -1.11 6.07 10.48
CA THR A 42 -0.37 5.38 9.42
C THR A 42 -0.30 6.29 8.19
N PRO A 43 0.90 6.58 7.66
CA PRO A 43 1.02 7.38 6.45
C PRO A 43 0.46 6.62 5.25
N THR A 44 -0.18 7.36 4.35
CA THR A 44 -0.64 6.82 3.08
C THR A 44 0.44 6.96 2.01
N HIS A 45 0.77 5.85 1.35
CA HIS A 45 1.70 5.80 0.23
C HIS A 45 0.97 6.07 -1.09
N VAL A 46 1.64 6.73 -2.02
CA VAL A 46 1.09 7.00 -3.36
C VAL A 46 1.65 6.00 -4.36
N GLY A 47 0.78 5.49 -5.22
CA GLY A 47 1.12 4.53 -6.27
C GLY A 47 0.88 3.08 -5.88
N ARG A 48 1.32 2.18 -6.76
CA ARG A 48 1.13 0.73 -6.57
C ARG A 48 2.08 0.21 -5.48
N PRO A 49 1.62 -0.72 -4.62
CA PRO A 49 2.49 -1.29 -3.60
C PRO A 49 3.69 -2.04 -4.21
N PRO A 50 4.91 -1.84 -3.68
CA PRO A 50 6.10 -2.56 -4.13
C PRO A 50 6.15 -3.97 -3.51
N TRP A 51 5.24 -4.85 -3.93
CA TRP A 51 5.02 -6.18 -3.35
C TRP A 51 6.30 -6.99 -3.13
N LYS A 52 7.19 -7.03 -4.13
CA LYS A 52 8.44 -7.79 -4.07
C LYS A 52 9.36 -7.33 -2.95
N VAL A 53 9.52 -6.02 -2.79
CA VAL A 53 10.38 -5.43 -1.74
C VAL A 53 9.78 -5.67 -0.36
N LEU A 54 8.47 -5.46 -0.21
CA LEU A 54 7.75 -5.73 1.03
C LEU A 54 7.88 -7.19 1.45
N PHE A 55 7.55 -8.12 0.55
CA PHE A 55 7.58 -9.54 0.84
C PHE A 55 9.00 -10.05 1.10
N SER A 56 10.01 -9.51 0.42
CA SER A 56 11.41 -9.85 0.70
C SER A 56 11.84 -9.46 2.12
N LYS A 57 11.37 -8.30 2.62
CA LYS A 57 11.61 -7.90 4.01
C LYS A 57 10.94 -8.87 5.00
N PHE A 58 9.68 -9.23 4.76
CA PHE A 58 8.98 -10.20 5.62
C PHE A 58 9.64 -11.58 5.62
N LYS A 59 10.16 -12.03 4.46
CA LYS A 59 10.90 -13.30 4.36
C LYS A 59 12.19 -13.28 5.17
N ALA A 60 12.86 -12.14 5.25
CA ALA A 60 14.09 -11.99 6.04
C ALA A 60 13.79 -11.98 7.54
N GLU A 61 12.66 -11.41 7.95
CA GLU A 61 12.28 -11.23 9.35
C GLU A 61 11.56 -12.44 9.95
N HIS A 62 10.83 -13.20 9.13
CA HIS A 62 9.96 -14.28 9.60
C HIS A 62 10.21 -15.61 8.88
N LYS A 63 10.17 -16.70 9.63
CA LYS A 63 10.40 -18.06 9.12
C LYS A 63 9.27 -18.57 8.21
N SER A 64 8.03 -18.17 8.48
CA SER A 64 6.85 -18.59 7.72
C SER A 64 5.88 -17.42 7.59
N THR A 65 5.38 -17.18 6.39
CA THR A 65 4.43 -16.10 6.09
C THR A 65 3.29 -16.62 5.24
N SER A 66 2.06 -16.31 5.67
CA SER A 66 0.83 -16.58 4.94
C SER A 66 0.20 -15.27 4.51
N VAL A 67 -0.19 -15.17 3.25
CA VAL A 67 -0.77 -13.97 2.65
C VAL A 67 -2.22 -14.24 2.29
N PHE A 68 -3.11 -13.42 2.85
CA PHE A 68 -4.54 -13.43 2.55
C PHE A 68 -4.87 -12.15 1.79
N LEU A 69 -5.64 -12.27 0.71
CA LEU A 69 -6.06 -11.12 -0.08
C LEU A 69 -7.56 -11.20 -0.33
N THR A 70 -8.26 -10.10 -0.11
CA THR A 70 -9.63 -9.89 -0.57
C THR A 70 -9.66 -8.72 -1.57
N GLY A 71 -10.38 -8.86 -2.68
CA GLY A 71 -10.45 -7.86 -3.73
C GLY A 71 -10.32 -8.41 -5.15
N ASN A 72 -9.94 -7.54 -6.08
CA ASN A 72 -9.89 -7.80 -7.52
C ASN A 72 -8.97 -8.98 -7.88
N THR A 73 -9.44 -9.88 -8.75
CA THR A 73 -8.72 -11.05 -9.28
C THR A 73 -7.41 -10.70 -9.99
N LEU A 74 -7.33 -9.55 -10.67
CA LEU A 74 -6.09 -9.08 -11.30
C LEU A 74 -5.01 -8.72 -10.26
N LEU A 75 -5.42 -8.14 -9.14
CA LEU A 75 -4.49 -7.88 -8.04
C LEU A 75 -4.10 -9.18 -7.35
N ALA A 76 -5.06 -10.09 -7.16
CA ALA A 76 -4.82 -11.41 -6.59
C ALA A 76 -3.78 -12.19 -7.39
N SER A 77 -3.86 -12.19 -8.73
CA SER A 77 -2.88 -12.89 -9.59
C SER A 77 -1.48 -12.28 -9.50
N GLN A 78 -1.38 -10.95 -9.44
CA GLN A 78 -0.10 -10.26 -9.26
C GLN A 78 0.53 -10.61 -7.91
N VAL A 79 -0.24 -10.55 -6.82
CA VAL A 79 0.24 -10.86 -5.48
C VAL A 79 0.59 -12.34 -5.35
N LYS A 80 -0.22 -13.23 -5.90
CA LYS A 80 0.04 -14.68 -5.93
C LYS A 80 1.38 -14.98 -6.59
N ARG A 81 1.67 -14.39 -7.76
CA ARG A 81 2.97 -14.57 -8.42
C ARG A 81 4.14 -14.15 -7.52
N CYS A 82 4.01 -13.02 -6.81
CA CYS A 82 5.04 -12.61 -5.87
C CYS A 82 5.19 -13.56 -4.68
N CYS A 83 4.08 -14.13 -4.18
CA CYS A 83 4.11 -15.15 -3.13
C CYS A 83 4.78 -16.44 -3.60
N ASP A 84 4.46 -16.92 -4.82
CA ASP A 84 5.03 -18.13 -5.41
C ASP A 84 6.55 -18.00 -5.58
N GLU A 85 7.04 -16.84 -6.05
CA GLU A 85 8.48 -16.54 -6.18
C GLU A 85 9.22 -16.58 -4.82
N LEU A 86 8.52 -16.28 -3.72
CA LEU A 86 9.10 -16.19 -2.39
C LEU A 86 8.80 -17.40 -1.50
N GLY A 87 7.96 -18.33 -1.95
CA GLY A 87 7.55 -19.53 -1.21
C GLY A 87 6.54 -19.24 -0.09
N PHE A 88 5.70 -18.22 -0.24
CA PHE A 88 4.65 -17.88 0.72
C PHE A 88 3.35 -18.61 0.43
N ALA A 89 2.64 -19.01 1.48
CA ALA A 89 1.28 -19.55 1.34
C ALA A 89 0.32 -18.41 0.98
N PHE A 90 -0.44 -18.54 -0.11
CA PHE A 90 -1.38 -17.52 -0.57
C PHE A 90 -2.82 -18.04 -0.61
N ARG A 91 -3.77 -17.24 -0.10
CA ARG A 91 -5.22 -17.51 -0.19
C ARG A 91 -5.97 -16.26 -0.66
N HIS A 92 -6.77 -16.42 -1.71
CA HIS A 92 -7.72 -15.40 -2.15
C HIS A 92 -9.04 -15.64 -1.39
N GLU A 93 -9.42 -14.67 -0.57
CA GLU A 93 -10.63 -14.72 0.23
C GLU A 93 -11.78 -13.96 -0.46
N PRO A 94 -13.03 -14.44 -0.34
CA PRO A 94 -14.19 -13.73 -0.87
C PRO A 94 -14.32 -12.36 -0.20
N GLY A 95 -14.76 -11.35 -0.96
CA GLY A 95 -15.16 -10.06 -0.39
C GLY A 95 -16.45 -10.21 0.39
N PHE A 96 -16.55 -9.52 1.53
CA PHE A 96 -17.80 -9.35 2.28
C PHE A 96 -18.66 -8.25 1.65
#